data_AF-A0A970NXJ8-F1
#
_entry.id   AF-A0A970NXJ8-F1
#
_cell.length_a   1.000
_cell.length_b   1.000
_cell.length_c   1.000
_cell.angle_alpha   90.00
_cell.angle_beta   90.00
_cell.angle_gamma   90.00
#
_symmetry.space_group_name_H-M   'P 1'
#
loop_
_entity.id
_entity.type
_entity.pdbx_description
1 polymer ?
#
loop_
_entity_poly.entity_id
_entity_poly.type
_entity_poly.pdbx_seq_one_letter_code
_entity_poly.pdbx_strand_id
1 'polypeptide(L)'
;MKLFSMRPLLGAIGALILLAGCDQKENAITSSEMMRLPEVVRNDFYARFPDARDPKPWNGEDLIRISFKDKSDNSVLVAYRHNVWELTATELNKETFLLQLPSPVRRAYAALEITENADYPSGNEYIYRLERRGISHVGYHFHFLKKDEAAGDDRTFWICNVLINADGRVLEASHFNRNRPVFFMGFDSALAFIRDRYPEADIRGCVNDSGDQMFFVLHQGKMTRVWFRSMSSSSVWEWDRSMTRLEEGAALPEPACSAIEKFKQEHPDLHYMAVYYRETPTGNAYALQYGNEDENTITFFPEQ
;
A
#
# COMPACT_ATOMS: atom_id res chain seq x y z
N MET A 1 -29.91 69.75 -50.89
CA MET A 1 -30.66 69.13 -52.01
C MET A 1 -29.98 67.81 -52.33
N LYS A 2 -30.53 66.61 -52.13
CA LYS A 2 -31.92 66.13 -52.18
C LYS A 2 -32.35 65.44 -50.88
N LEU A 3 -33.65 65.47 -50.63
CA LEU A 3 -34.38 64.82 -49.52
C LEU A 3 -34.87 63.41 -49.91
N PHE A 4 -35.33 62.70 -48.86
CA PHE A 4 -36.27 61.56 -48.79
C PHE A 4 -35.68 60.15 -49.04
N SER A 5 -36.06 59.10 -48.30
CA SER A 5 -37.31 58.85 -47.57
C SER A 5 -37.17 57.98 -46.30
N MET A 6 -38.24 58.03 -45.51
CA MET A 6 -38.52 57.39 -44.22
C MET A 6 -38.62 55.84 -44.24
N ARG A 7 -38.44 55.26 -43.04
CA ARG A 7 -38.73 53.86 -42.62
C ARG A 7 -40.23 53.52 -42.69
N PRO A 8 -40.66 52.23 -42.56
CA PRO A 8 -40.99 51.71 -41.22
C PRO A 8 -40.75 50.21 -40.94
N LEU A 9 -40.64 49.93 -39.63
CA LEU A 9 -41.00 48.75 -38.81
C LEU A 9 -41.10 47.33 -39.39
N LEU A 10 -40.49 46.39 -38.66
CA LEU A 10 -40.98 45.08 -38.15
C LEU A 10 -39.71 44.24 -37.93
N GLY A 11 -39.27 43.84 -36.74
CA GLY A 11 -39.99 43.31 -35.60
C GLY A 11 -39.16 42.09 -35.14
N ALA A 12 -38.56 42.14 -33.96
CA ALA A 12 -38.12 40.97 -33.17
C ALA A 12 -37.45 41.46 -31.89
N ILE A 13 -38.26 41.62 -30.85
CA ILE A 13 -37.84 41.43 -29.46
C ILE A 13 -37.58 39.92 -29.34
N GLY A 14 -36.36 39.52 -29.01
CA GLY A 14 -36.00 38.10 -28.95
C GLY A 14 -34.75 37.83 -28.14
N ALA A 15 -34.97 37.61 -26.83
CA ALA A 15 -34.14 36.87 -25.89
C ALA A 15 -32.62 37.17 -25.88
N LEU A 16 -32.23 38.02 -24.94
CA LEU A 16 -30.91 37.98 -24.32
C LEU A 16 -30.80 36.66 -23.54
N ILE A 17 -30.33 35.58 -24.17
CA ILE A 17 -29.92 34.38 -23.43
C ILE A 17 -28.59 34.73 -22.78
N LEU A 18 -28.65 35.07 -21.49
CA LEU A 18 -27.54 34.93 -20.57
C LEU A 18 -27.18 33.45 -20.56
N LEU A 19 -26.28 33.04 -21.45
CA LEU A 19 -25.51 31.83 -21.24
C LEU A 19 -24.72 32.09 -19.96
N ALA A 20 -25.22 31.58 -18.84
CA ALA A 20 -24.38 31.28 -17.70
C ALA A 20 -23.25 30.41 -18.26
N GLY A 21 -22.09 31.03 -18.50
CA GLY A 21 -20.88 30.31 -18.81
C GLY A 21 -20.66 29.34 -17.67
N CYS A 22 -20.94 28.06 -17.92
CA CYS A 22 -20.24 27.00 -17.21
C CYS A 22 -18.77 27.26 -17.47
N ASP A 23 -18.07 27.82 -16.48
CA ASP A 23 -16.61 27.73 -16.39
C ASP A 23 -16.25 26.26 -16.15
N GLN A 24 -16.46 25.43 -17.16
CA GLN A 24 -15.74 24.18 -17.31
C GLN A 24 -14.33 24.57 -17.71
N LYS A 25 -13.48 24.67 -16.68
CA LYS A 25 -12.03 24.70 -16.75
C LYS A 25 -11.52 23.96 -18.00
N GLU A 26 -11.07 24.71 -19.00
CA GLU A 26 -10.17 24.21 -20.03
C GLU A 26 -8.80 23.95 -19.40
N ASN A 27 -8.69 22.87 -18.64
CA ASN A 27 -7.40 22.28 -18.24
C ASN A 27 -7.11 20.97 -18.97
N ALA A 28 -7.92 20.60 -19.96
CA ALA A 28 -7.82 19.31 -20.62
C ALA A 28 -7.21 19.45 -22.02
N ILE A 29 -5.89 19.67 -22.11
CA ILE A 29 -5.17 18.98 -23.18
C ILE A 29 -5.18 17.50 -22.79
N THR A 30 -6.30 16.82 -23.04
CA THR A 30 -6.36 15.37 -22.97
C THR A 30 -5.44 14.90 -24.08
N SER A 31 -4.28 14.34 -23.74
CA SER A 31 -3.37 13.81 -24.75
C SER A 31 -4.13 12.80 -25.62
N SER A 32 -3.78 12.71 -26.91
CA SER A 32 -4.41 11.74 -27.83
C SER A 32 -4.32 10.30 -27.32
N GLU A 33 -3.33 10.01 -26.48
CA GLU A 33 -3.16 8.73 -25.78
C GLU A 33 -4.21 8.52 -24.69
N MET A 34 -4.51 9.53 -23.88
CA MET A 34 -5.59 9.47 -22.87
C MET A 34 -6.97 9.28 -23.52
N MET A 35 -7.17 9.81 -24.73
CA MET A 35 -8.42 9.60 -25.49
C MET A 35 -8.63 8.15 -25.95
N ARG A 36 -7.57 7.33 -26.01
CA ARG A 36 -7.65 5.90 -26.38
C ARG A 36 -8.06 5.00 -25.22
N LEU A 37 -8.05 5.52 -23.99
CA LEU A 37 -8.50 4.76 -22.83
C LEU A 37 -10.02 4.57 -22.84
N PRO A 38 -10.53 3.47 -22.24
CA PRO A 38 -11.95 3.31 -21.99
C PRO A 38 -12.53 4.53 -21.26
N GLU A 39 -13.70 4.99 -21.68
CA GLU A 39 -14.33 6.20 -21.15
C GLU A 39 -14.50 6.14 -19.62
N VAL A 40 -14.87 4.98 -19.07
CA VAL A 40 -15.01 4.77 -17.62
C VAL A 40 -13.70 5.03 -16.86
N VAL A 41 -12.56 4.62 -17.43
CA VAL A 41 -11.23 4.82 -16.82
C VAL A 41 -10.84 6.29 -16.88
N ARG A 42 -11.05 6.92 -18.05
CA ARG A 42 -10.74 8.35 -18.23
C ARG A 42 -11.58 9.23 -17.29
N ASN A 43 -12.88 8.94 -17.16
CA ASN A 43 -13.77 9.69 -16.30
C ASN A 43 -13.41 9.52 -14.83
N ASP A 44 -13.13 8.28 -14.38
CA ASP A 44 -12.67 8.03 -13.00
C ASP A 44 -11.32 8.73 -12.73
N PHE A 45 -10.37 8.66 -13.66
CA PHE A 45 -9.07 9.31 -13.55
C PHE A 45 -9.19 10.82 -13.33
N TYR A 46 -9.91 11.54 -14.21
CA TYR A 46 -10.05 12.99 -14.09
C TYR A 46 -10.93 13.41 -12.91
N ALA A 47 -11.85 12.56 -12.45
CA ALA A 47 -12.61 12.79 -11.23
C ALA A 47 -11.72 12.69 -9.98
N ARG A 48 -10.81 11.71 -9.93
CA ARG A 48 -9.88 11.52 -8.80
C ARG A 48 -8.73 12.52 -8.79
N PHE A 49 -8.23 12.88 -9.98
CA PHE A 49 -7.02 13.68 -10.14
C PHE A 49 -7.28 14.88 -11.08
N PRO A 50 -8.14 15.84 -10.68
CA PRO A 50 -8.48 16.99 -11.52
C PRO A 50 -7.29 17.91 -11.80
N ASP A 51 -6.26 17.87 -10.95
CA ASP A 51 -5.03 18.67 -11.06
C ASP A 51 -3.83 17.84 -11.60
N ALA A 52 -4.08 16.67 -12.21
CA ALA A 52 -3.03 15.84 -12.77
C ALA A 52 -2.29 16.58 -13.91
N ARG A 53 -0.96 16.57 -13.85
CA ARG A 53 -0.09 17.15 -14.88
C ARG A 53 0.63 16.06 -15.66
N ASP A 54 0.73 16.24 -16.97
CA ASP A 54 1.41 15.34 -17.91
C ASP A 54 1.02 13.85 -17.77
N PRO A 55 -0.28 13.49 -17.85
CA PRO A 55 -0.69 12.09 -17.75
C PRO A 55 -0.19 11.27 -18.93
N LYS A 56 0.49 10.17 -18.62
CA LYS A 56 1.11 9.21 -19.55
C LYS A 56 0.50 7.83 -19.33
N PRO A 57 -0.49 7.44 -20.15
CA PRO A 57 -1.08 6.14 -20.04
C PRO A 57 -0.20 5.06 -20.69
N TRP A 58 -0.15 3.91 -20.04
CA TRP A 58 0.30 2.63 -20.58
C TRP A 58 -0.90 1.69 -20.60
N ASN A 59 -1.20 1.13 -21.76
CA ASN A 59 -2.40 0.31 -21.99
C ASN A 59 -1.99 -1.13 -22.32
N GLY A 60 -2.22 -2.05 -21.38
CA GLY A 60 -2.25 -3.49 -21.63
C GLY A 60 -3.68 -4.01 -21.69
N GLU A 61 -3.88 -5.25 -22.14
CA GLU A 61 -5.23 -5.83 -22.33
C GLU A 61 -6.07 -5.81 -21.03
N ASP A 62 -5.49 -6.26 -19.91
CA ASP A 62 -6.20 -6.37 -18.62
C ASP A 62 -5.79 -5.31 -17.60
N LEU A 63 -4.75 -4.54 -17.89
CA LEU A 63 -4.12 -3.60 -16.96
C LEU A 63 -3.79 -2.29 -17.66
N ILE A 64 -4.38 -1.22 -17.14
CA ILE A 64 -4.07 0.15 -17.53
C ILE A 64 -3.29 0.79 -16.39
N ARG A 65 -2.19 1.47 -16.72
CA ARG A 65 -1.40 2.27 -15.78
C ARG A 65 -1.33 3.69 -16.31
N ILE A 66 -1.52 4.68 -15.45
CA ILE A 66 -1.38 6.08 -15.83
C ILE A 66 -0.40 6.72 -14.87
N SER A 67 0.74 7.16 -15.41
CA SER A 67 1.74 7.90 -14.66
C SER A 67 1.56 9.40 -14.87
N PHE A 68 1.63 10.21 -13.82
CA PHE A 68 1.44 11.66 -13.90
C PHE A 68 2.16 12.38 -12.75
N LYS A 69 2.14 13.72 -12.77
CA LYS A 69 2.64 14.56 -11.67
C LYS A 69 1.48 15.17 -10.90
N ASP A 70 1.53 15.10 -9.57
CA ASP A 70 0.57 15.79 -8.71
C ASP A 70 0.91 17.29 -8.55
N LYS A 71 0.12 18.00 -7.75
CA LYS A 71 0.31 19.42 -7.44
C LYS A 71 1.62 19.74 -6.70
N SER A 72 2.20 18.75 -6.03
CA SER A 72 3.46 18.86 -5.28
C SER A 72 4.65 18.35 -6.09
N ASP A 73 4.46 18.07 -7.38
CA ASP A 73 5.45 17.52 -8.30
C ASP A 73 5.92 16.08 -7.99
N ASN A 74 5.19 15.39 -7.12
CA ASN A 74 5.41 13.98 -6.85
C ASN A 74 5.02 13.14 -8.08
N SER A 75 5.76 12.05 -8.30
CA SER A 75 5.39 11.06 -9.31
C SER A 75 4.23 10.22 -8.78
N VAL A 76 3.15 10.12 -9.55
CA VAL A 76 1.99 9.30 -9.20
C VAL A 76 1.75 8.24 -10.26
N LEU A 77 1.51 7.02 -9.82
CA LEU A 77 1.02 5.92 -10.62
C LEU A 77 -0.38 5.55 -10.15
N VAL A 78 -1.35 5.56 -11.05
CA VAL A 78 -2.65 4.94 -10.84
C VAL A 78 -2.78 3.73 -11.75
N ALA A 79 -3.37 2.65 -11.24
CA ALA A 79 -3.60 1.45 -12.00
C ALA A 79 -5.07 1.01 -11.96
N TYR A 80 -5.52 0.50 -13.10
CA TYR A 80 -6.86 -0.05 -13.31
C TYR A 80 -6.72 -1.47 -13.86
N ARG A 81 -7.42 -2.42 -13.26
CA ARG A 81 -7.52 -3.80 -13.76
C ARG A 81 -8.96 -4.06 -14.17
N HIS A 82 -9.15 -4.58 -15.38
CA HIS A 82 -10.48 -4.73 -15.98
C HIS A 82 -11.32 -3.43 -15.89
N ASN A 83 -10.68 -2.28 -16.14
CA ASN A 83 -11.26 -0.93 -16.06
C ASN A 83 -11.72 -0.48 -14.67
N VAL A 84 -11.39 -1.21 -13.60
CA VAL A 84 -11.70 -0.82 -12.21
C VAL A 84 -10.41 -0.37 -11.51
N TRP A 85 -10.48 0.72 -10.77
CA TRP A 85 -9.35 1.22 -9.98
C TRP A 85 -8.83 0.15 -9.02
N GLU A 86 -7.52 -0.07 -8.99
CA GLU A 86 -6.85 -1.05 -8.12
C GLU A 86 -5.96 -0.38 -7.08
N LEU A 87 -5.27 0.69 -7.49
CA LEU A 87 -4.10 1.21 -6.82
C LEU A 87 -3.88 2.66 -7.20
N THR A 88 -3.52 3.47 -6.22
CA THR A 88 -2.81 4.73 -6.42
C THR A 88 -1.55 4.74 -5.57
N ALA A 89 -0.41 5.00 -6.18
CA ALA A 89 0.88 5.12 -5.53
C ALA A 89 1.48 6.50 -5.84
N THR A 90 1.68 7.31 -4.79
CA THR A 90 2.38 8.59 -4.89
C THR A 90 3.79 8.41 -4.32
N GLU A 91 4.80 8.55 -5.17
CA GLU A 91 6.20 8.56 -4.75
C GLU A 91 6.56 9.93 -4.18
N LEU A 92 6.81 9.99 -2.88
CA LEU A 92 7.20 11.20 -2.20
C LEU A 92 8.66 11.52 -2.48
N ASN A 93 8.96 12.80 -2.67
CA ASN A 93 10.32 13.29 -2.83
C ASN A 93 11.17 12.94 -1.58
N LYS A 94 12.29 12.23 -1.78
CA LYS A 94 13.14 11.69 -0.70
C LYS A 94 13.77 12.76 0.20
N GLU A 95 13.96 13.98 -0.28
CA GLU A 95 14.55 15.08 0.51
C GLU A 95 13.50 15.79 1.37
N THR A 96 12.23 15.76 0.93
CA THR A 96 11.16 16.56 1.53
C THR A 96 9.99 15.75 2.05
N PHE A 97 10.03 14.41 1.96
CA PHE A 97 8.90 13.54 2.30
C PHE A 97 8.38 13.77 3.72
N LEU A 98 9.27 14.02 4.69
CA LEU A 98 8.89 14.27 6.09
C LEU A 98 7.93 15.46 6.25
N LEU A 99 8.00 16.45 5.36
CA LEU A 99 7.09 17.60 5.33
C LEU A 99 5.72 17.24 4.75
N GLN A 100 5.65 16.16 3.97
CA GLN A 100 4.45 15.67 3.30
C GLN A 100 3.72 14.58 4.10
N LEU A 101 4.37 13.98 5.09
CA LEU A 101 3.77 12.94 5.94
C LEU A 101 2.76 13.51 6.95
N PRO A 102 1.64 12.82 7.20
CA PRO A 102 0.78 13.12 8.34
C PRO A 102 1.55 13.04 9.66
N SER A 103 1.15 13.87 10.63
CA SER A 103 1.82 13.93 11.94
C SER A 103 1.94 12.58 12.66
N PRO A 104 0.92 11.69 12.67
CA PRO A 104 1.06 10.36 13.28
C PRO A 104 2.13 9.50 12.60
N VAL A 105 2.16 9.49 11.26
CA VAL A 105 3.13 8.74 10.47
C VAL A 105 4.54 9.24 10.72
N ARG A 106 4.73 10.57 10.73
CA ARG A 106 6.04 11.19 10.98
C ARG A 106 6.58 10.84 12.38
N ARG A 107 5.72 10.84 13.40
CA ARG A 107 6.11 10.44 14.76
C ARG A 107 6.48 8.96 14.83
N ALA A 108 5.69 8.10 14.21
CA ALA A 108 5.97 6.67 14.16
C ALA A 108 7.28 6.38 13.43
N TYR A 109 7.52 7.03 12.30
CA TYR A 109 8.78 6.93 11.56
C TYR A 109 9.97 7.38 12.41
N ALA A 110 9.87 8.52 13.11
CA ALA A 110 10.94 9.01 13.98
C ALA A 110 11.24 8.05 15.15
N ALA A 111 10.21 7.38 15.70
CA ALA A 111 10.36 6.43 16.79
C ALA A 111 11.07 5.12 16.38
N LEU A 112 11.26 4.88 15.08
CA LEU A 112 12.07 3.76 14.59
C LEU A 112 13.58 4.05 14.66
N GLU A 113 13.98 5.25 15.08
CA GLU A 113 15.39 5.64 15.25
C GLU A 113 16.23 5.38 13.99
N ILE A 114 15.63 5.66 12.84
CA ILE A 114 16.28 5.66 11.54
C ILE A 114 16.86 7.06 11.33
N THR A 115 18.10 7.23 11.76
CA THR A 115 18.81 8.51 11.75
C THR A 115 19.52 8.81 10.43
N GLU A 116 19.84 7.78 9.65
CA GLU A 116 20.51 7.89 8.36
C GLU A 116 19.87 6.94 7.34
N ASN A 117 19.47 7.51 6.20
CA ASN A 117 19.04 6.78 5.01
C ASN A 117 20.09 6.99 3.93
N ALA A 118 20.70 5.92 3.44
CA ALA A 118 21.60 5.98 2.30
C ALA A 118 20.84 5.71 1.00
N ASP A 119 21.14 6.49 -0.04
CA ASP A 119 20.72 6.23 -1.43
C ASP A 119 21.77 5.36 -2.13
N TYR A 120 21.34 4.25 -2.76
CA TYR A 120 22.19 3.44 -3.63
C TYR A 120 22.11 3.93 -5.09
N PRO A 121 23.18 3.76 -5.90
CA PRO A 121 23.15 4.02 -7.34
C PRO A 121 22.16 3.17 -8.16
N SER A 122 21.51 2.16 -7.57
CA SER A 122 20.57 1.26 -8.25
C SER A 122 19.15 1.84 -8.33
N GLY A 123 18.85 2.90 -7.57
CA GLY A 123 17.58 3.65 -7.65
C GLY A 123 16.35 2.88 -7.17
N ASN A 124 16.53 1.86 -6.34
CA ASN A 124 15.45 1.00 -5.88
C ASN A 124 14.73 1.51 -4.61
N GLU A 125 15.29 2.49 -3.91
CA GLU A 125 14.66 3.15 -2.76
C GLU A 125 13.43 3.92 -3.18
N TYR A 126 12.43 3.94 -2.30
CA TYR A 126 11.18 4.63 -2.54
C TYR A 126 10.50 4.99 -1.23
N ILE A 127 9.67 6.02 -1.30
CA ILE A 127 8.74 6.38 -0.24
C ILE A 127 7.37 6.54 -0.90
N TYR A 128 6.50 5.55 -0.74
CA TYR A 128 5.16 5.59 -1.33
C TYR A 128 4.12 5.93 -0.30
N ARG A 129 3.24 6.88 -0.63
CA ARG A 129 1.88 6.91 -0.11
C ARG A 129 1.01 6.03 -1.02
N LEU A 130 0.40 5.01 -0.45
CA LEU A 130 -0.26 3.92 -1.18
C LEU A 130 -1.72 3.79 -0.77
N GLU A 131 -2.60 3.75 -1.77
CA GLU A 131 -4.02 3.44 -1.65
C GLU A 131 -4.32 2.23 -2.52
N ARG A 132 -5.14 1.30 -2.02
CA ARG A 132 -5.48 0.07 -2.72
C ARG A 132 -6.94 -0.28 -2.59
N ARG A 133 -7.51 -0.83 -3.66
CA ARG A 133 -8.88 -1.35 -3.63
C ARG A 133 -8.99 -2.45 -2.59
N GLY A 134 -10.01 -2.32 -1.73
CA GLY A 134 -10.33 -3.31 -0.71
C GLY A 134 -9.46 -3.28 0.54
N ILE A 135 -8.52 -2.34 0.66
CA ILE A 135 -7.78 -2.03 1.88
C ILE A 135 -8.25 -0.67 2.38
N SER A 136 -8.72 -0.61 3.62
CA SER A 136 -9.44 0.57 4.15
C SER A 136 -8.52 1.74 4.49
N HIS A 137 -7.21 1.50 4.57
CA HIS A 137 -6.23 2.46 5.07
C HIS A 137 -5.20 2.83 4.01
N VAL A 138 -4.81 4.09 4.01
CA VAL A 138 -3.61 4.55 3.31
C VAL A 138 -2.39 3.97 4.02
N GLY A 139 -1.48 3.37 3.25
CA GLY A 139 -0.19 2.87 3.71
C GLY A 139 0.94 3.79 3.29
N TYR A 140 1.89 4.04 4.17
CA TYR A 140 3.16 4.71 3.88
C TYR A 140 4.25 3.65 3.88
N HIS A 141 4.76 3.33 2.69
CA HIS A 141 5.81 2.35 2.49
C HIS A 141 7.15 3.05 2.33
N PHE A 142 8.13 2.66 3.13
CA PHE A 142 9.49 3.16 3.06
C PHE A 142 10.40 1.99 2.70
N HIS A 143 11.24 2.19 1.69
CA HIS A 143 12.32 1.29 1.32
C HIS A 143 13.59 2.10 1.16
N PHE A 144 14.57 1.86 2.01
CA PHE A 144 15.86 2.57 2.03
C PHE A 144 16.93 1.67 2.67
N LEU A 145 18.18 2.13 2.64
CA LEU A 145 19.28 1.48 3.32
C LEU A 145 19.66 2.24 4.59
N LYS A 146 19.92 1.53 5.70
CA LYS A 146 20.49 2.07 6.94
C LYS A 146 21.91 1.54 7.10
N LYS A 147 22.87 2.41 7.41
CA LYS A 147 24.26 1.98 7.64
C LYS A 147 24.33 1.01 8.83
N ASP A 148 25.11 -0.06 8.68
CA ASP A 148 25.43 -0.93 9.80
C ASP A 148 26.64 -0.39 10.57
N GLU A 149 26.39 0.40 11.60
CA GLU A 149 27.45 0.97 12.43
C GLU A 149 28.28 -0.11 13.14
N ALA A 150 27.69 -1.27 13.42
CA ALA A 150 28.37 -2.37 14.10
C ALA A 150 29.38 -3.09 13.20
N ALA A 151 29.22 -3.03 11.89
CA ALA A 151 30.14 -3.63 10.93
C ALA A 151 31.53 -2.97 10.92
N GLY A 152 31.64 -1.73 11.42
CA GLY A 152 32.90 -1.00 11.46
C GLY A 152 33.45 -0.59 10.09
N ASP A 153 32.62 -0.64 9.04
CA ASP A 153 32.97 -0.18 7.69
C ASP A 153 31.88 0.71 7.06
N ASP A 154 32.26 1.46 6.03
CA ASP A 154 31.38 2.42 5.34
C ASP A 154 30.57 1.79 4.19
N ARG A 155 30.58 0.46 4.05
CA ARG A 155 30.01 -0.26 2.90
C ARG A 155 28.90 -1.24 3.28
N THR A 156 28.73 -1.51 4.57
CA THR A 156 27.72 -2.43 5.07
C THR A 156 26.46 -1.67 5.44
N PHE A 157 25.34 -2.11 4.85
CA PHE A 157 24.03 -1.51 5.04
C PHE A 157 22.97 -2.58 5.24
N TRP A 158 22.01 -2.28 6.10
CA TRP A 158 20.76 -2.99 6.24
C TRP A 158 19.75 -2.44 5.25
N ILE A 159 19.04 -3.33 4.55
CA ILE A 159 17.79 -2.95 3.89
C ILE A 159 16.78 -2.61 4.97
N CYS A 160 15.94 -1.61 4.76
CA CYS A 160 14.85 -1.27 5.67
C CYS A 160 13.55 -1.17 4.87
N ASN A 161 12.60 -2.04 5.21
CA ASN A 161 11.23 -1.99 4.71
C ASN A 161 10.30 -1.66 5.87
N VAL A 162 9.61 -0.53 5.77
CA VAL A 162 8.69 -0.08 6.79
C VAL A 162 7.33 0.17 6.16
N LEU A 163 6.27 -0.31 6.80
CA LEU A 163 4.89 0.02 6.48
C LEU A 163 4.22 0.66 7.68
N ILE A 164 3.76 1.90 7.51
CA ILE A 164 3.04 2.66 8.52
C ILE A 164 1.67 3.07 7.96
N ASN A 165 0.58 2.81 8.70
CA ASN A 165 -0.73 3.35 8.32
C ASN A 165 -0.83 4.85 8.58
N ALA A 166 -1.80 5.51 7.94
CA ALA A 166 -2.07 6.93 8.16
C ALA A 166 -2.34 7.33 9.64
N ASP A 167 -2.83 6.39 10.46
CA ASP A 167 -3.04 6.57 11.91
C ASP A 167 -1.72 6.50 12.74
N GLY A 168 -0.59 6.21 12.10
CA GLY A 168 0.72 6.09 12.73
C GLY A 168 1.04 4.68 13.25
N ARG A 169 0.17 3.68 13.03
CA ARG A 169 0.49 2.31 13.40
C ARG A 169 1.55 1.73 12.47
N VAL A 170 2.66 1.26 13.04
CA VAL A 170 3.67 0.48 12.31
C VAL A 170 3.11 -0.94 12.14
N LEU A 171 2.95 -1.38 10.90
CA LEU A 171 2.53 -2.73 10.55
C LEU A 171 3.73 -3.65 10.29
N GLU A 172 4.76 -3.10 9.64
CA GLU A 172 5.98 -3.81 9.24
C GLU A 172 7.19 -2.92 9.50
N ALA A 173 8.25 -3.51 10.04
CA ALA A 173 9.59 -2.95 10.07
C ALA A 173 10.58 -4.12 9.97
N SER A 174 11.20 -4.32 8.81
CA SER A 174 12.05 -5.49 8.57
C SER A 174 13.23 -5.19 7.65
N HIS A 175 14.21 -6.10 7.66
CA HIS A 175 15.44 -5.99 6.87
C HIS A 175 15.46 -6.80 5.57
N PHE A 176 14.31 -7.38 5.21
CA PHE A 176 14.17 -8.20 4.01
C PHE A 176 13.98 -7.36 2.76
N ASN A 177 14.53 -7.80 1.63
CA ASN A 177 14.29 -7.15 0.35
C ASN A 177 12.89 -7.45 -0.17
N ARG A 178 11.93 -6.55 0.09
CA ARG A 178 10.56 -6.67 -0.41
C ARG A 178 10.46 -6.14 -1.84
N ASN A 179 9.66 -6.79 -2.68
CA ASN A 179 9.37 -6.24 -4.00
C ASN A 179 8.54 -4.95 -3.87
N ARG A 180 8.70 -4.03 -4.84
CA ARG A 180 7.94 -2.78 -4.84
C ARG A 180 6.44 -3.05 -4.87
N PRO A 181 5.64 -2.38 -4.04
CA PRO A 181 4.21 -2.66 -3.94
C PRO A 181 3.48 -2.44 -5.28
N VAL A 182 3.92 -1.46 -6.07
CA VAL A 182 3.30 -1.10 -7.37
C VAL A 182 3.32 -2.21 -8.42
N PHE A 183 4.10 -3.28 -8.22
CA PHE A 183 4.19 -4.41 -9.15
C PHE A 183 3.08 -5.45 -8.94
N PHE A 184 2.35 -5.43 -7.81
CA PHE A 184 1.35 -6.45 -7.47
C PHE A 184 -0.04 -5.83 -7.28
N MET A 185 -1.04 -6.44 -7.93
CA MET A 185 -2.45 -6.01 -7.99
C MET A 185 -3.35 -7.22 -8.24
N GLY A 186 -4.68 -7.05 -8.14
CA GLY A 186 -5.63 -8.14 -8.36
C GLY A 186 -5.70 -9.07 -7.14
N PHE A 187 -6.16 -8.53 -6.03
CA PHE A 187 -6.22 -9.24 -4.74
C PHE A 187 -7.62 -9.76 -4.41
N ASP A 188 -8.54 -9.81 -5.37
CA ASP A 188 -9.96 -10.07 -5.09
C ASP A 188 -10.20 -11.41 -4.38
N SER A 189 -9.52 -12.47 -4.80
CA SER A 189 -9.61 -13.80 -4.16
C SER A 189 -9.09 -13.78 -2.72
N ALA A 190 -7.93 -13.18 -2.48
CA ALA A 190 -7.37 -13.01 -1.13
C ALA A 190 -8.28 -12.17 -0.23
N LEU A 191 -8.79 -11.05 -0.74
CA LEU A 191 -9.67 -10.14 -0.01
C LEU A 191 -11.03 -10.80 0.28
N ALA A 192 -11.57 -11.58 -0.64
CA ALA A 192 -12.78 -12.38 -0.40
C ALA A 192 -12.55 -13.40 0.71
N PHE A 193 -11.46 -14.18 0.63
CA PHE A 193 -11.09 -15.12 1.69
C PHE A 193 -10.97 -14.45 3.07
N ILE A 194 -10.30 -13.29 3.15
CA ILE A 194 -10.14 -12.56 4.41
C ILE A 194 -11.50 -12.13 4.96
N ARG A 195 -12.40 -11.61 4.12
CA ARG A 195 -13.73 -11.17 4.56
C ARG A 195 -14.61 -12.33 5.03
N ASP A 196 -14.49 -13.48 4.38
CA ASP A 196 -15.23 -14.69 4.75
C ASP A 196 -14.70 -15.29 6.06
N ARG A 197 -13.36 -15.34 6.24
CA ARG A 197 -12.72 -15.92 7.42
C ARG A 197 -12.73 -15.00 8.65
N TYR A 198 -12.61 -13.70 8.43
CA TYR A 198 -12.56 -12.68 9.46
C TYR A 198 -13.64 -11.63 9.18
N PRO A 199 -14.91 -11.95 9.47
CA PRO A 199 -16.02 -11.04 9.20
C PRO A 199 -15.81 -9.72 9.96
N GLU A 200 -16.15 -8.60 9.33
CA GLU A 200 -15.97 -7.24 9.89
C GLU A 200 -14.51 -6.86 10.19
N ALA A 201 -13.53 -7.64 9.75
CA ALA A 201 -12.14 -7.31 9.96
C ALA A 201 -11.71 -6.08 9.18
N ASP A 202 -10.82 -5.31 9.81
CA ASP A 202 -10.23 -4.11 9.25
C ASP A 202 -8.90 -4.48 8.58
N ILE A 203 -8.89 -4.51 7.24
CA ILE A 203 -7.69 -4.81 6.44
C ILE A 203 -6.82 -3.55 6.40
N ARG A 204 -5.71 -3.60 7.13
CA ARG A 204 -4.83 -2.46 7.41
C ARG A 204 -3.80 -2.21 6.32
N GLY A 205 -3.34 -3.24 5.63
CA GLY A 205 -2.30 -3.07 4.62
C GLY A 205 -1.87 -4.40 4.03
N CYS A 206 -0.97 -4.33 3.05
CA CYS A 206 -0.36 -5.52 2.48
C CYS A 206 1.08 -5.23 2.03
N VAL A 207 1.93 -6.26 2.07
CA VAL A 207 3.27 -6.26 1.47
C VAL A 207 3.46 -7.49 0.60
N ASN A 208 4.36 -7.41 -0.36
CA ASN A 208 4.79 -8.58 -1.11
C ASN A 208 6.03 -9.17 -0.45
N ASP A 209 5.92 -10.44 -0.05
CA ASP A 209 6.93 -11.25 0.58
C ASP A 209 7.48 -12.27 -0.42
N SER A 210 8.51 -11.88 -1.18
CA SER A 210 9.19 -12.78 -2.13
C SER A 210 8.26 -13.48 -3.14
N GLY A 211 7.17 -12.82 -3.54
CA GLY A 211 6.14 -13.38 -4.43
C GLY A 211 4.81 -13.67 -3.73
N ASP A 212 4.84 -13.95 -2.44
CA ASP A 212 3.64 -14.13 -1.61
C ASP A 212 3.04 -12.77 -1.22
N GLN A 213 1.73 -12.69 -1.04
CA GLN A 213 1.09 -11.48 -0.50
C GLN A 213 0.79 -11.69 0.97
N MET A 214 1.30 -10.80 1.81
CA MET A 214 0.97 -10.77 3.22
C MET A 214 0.03 -9.59 3.50
N PHE A 215 -1.13 -9.85 4.09
CA PHE A 215 -2.09 -8.86 4.55
C PHE A 215 -2.05 -8.71 6.07
N PHE A 216 -2.20 -7.47 6.54
CA PHE A 216 -2.37 -7.15 7.96
C PHE A 216 -3.86 -6.95 8.24
N VAL A 217 -4.42 -7.82 9.06
CA VAL A 217 -5.86 -7.90 9.35
C VAL A 217 -6.07 -7.66 10.84
N LEU A 218 -6.78 -6.58 11.19
CA LEU A 218 -7.19 -6.32 12.56
C LEU A 218 -8.62 -6.84 12.76
N HIS A 219 -8.77 -7.88 13.57
CA HIS A 219 -10.07 -8.50 13.84
C HIS A 219 -10.22 -8.71 15.35
N GLN A 220 -11.30 -8.19 15.94
CA GLN A 220 -11.58 -8.30 17.38
C GLN A 220 -10.40 -7.85 18.27
N GLY A 221 -9.74 -6.75 17.88
CA GLY A 221 -8.58 -6.20 18.61
C GLY A 221 -7.25 -6.92 18.37
N LYS A 222 -7.26 -8.07 17.68
CA LYS A 222 -6.05 -8.86 17.39
C LYS A 222 -5.53 -8.60 16.00
N MET A 223 -4.22 -8.38 15.90
CA MET A 223 -3.54 -8.25 14.60
C MET A 223 -3.12 -9.64 14.11
N THR A 224 -3.62 -9.99 12.93
CA THR A 224 -3.28 -11.22 12.23
C THR A 224 -2.61 -10.88 10.91
N ARG A 225 -1.47 -11.50 10.66
CA ARG A 225 -0.83 -11.52 9.34
C ARG A 225 -1.37 -12.70 8.56
N VAL A 226 -1.82 -12.48 7.33
CA VAL A 226 -2.42 -13.53 6.49
C VAL A 226 -1.66 -13.59 5.17
N TRP A 227 -1.03 -14.73 4.89
CA TRP A 227 -0.23 -14.93 3.69
C TRP A 227 -1.00 -15.70 2.64
N PHE A 228 -0.78 -15.30 1.39
CA PHE A 228 -1.28 -15.98 0.22
C PHE A 228 -0.15 -16.23 -0.79
N ARG A 229 -0.14 -17.43 -1.35
CA ARG A 229 0.74 -17.81 -2.45
C ARG A 229 0.05 -17.57 -3.79
N SER A 230 0.83 -17.20 -4.80
CA SER A 230 0.33 -17.10 -6.17
C SER A 230 0.22 -18.50 -6.78
N MET A 231 -0.98 -18.91 -7.18
CA MET A 231 -1.22 -20.25 -7.75
C MET A 231 -0.88 -20.38 -9.24
N SER A 232 -0.67 -19.26 -9.91
CA SER A 232 -0.37 -19.17 -11.35
C SER A 232 0.07 -17.75 -11.72
N SER A 233 0.34 -17.52 -13.01
CA SER A 233 0.50 -16.19 -13.61
C SER A 233 -0.78 -15.32 -13.57
N SER A 234 -1.86 -15.79 -12.95
CA SER A 234 -3.18 -15.18 -13.03
C SER A 234 -3.83 -15.01 -11.65
N SER A 235 -3.57 -13.87 -10.99
CA SER A 235 -4.45 -13.14 -10.02
C SER A 235 -5.23 -13.92 -8.94
N VAL A 236 -4.95 -15.21 -8.75
CA VAL A 236 -5.61 -16.13 -7.82
C VAL A 236 -4.63 -16.45 -6.72
N TRP A 237 -5.06 -16.11 -5.51
CA TRP A 237 -4.27 -16.17 -4.30
C TRP A 237 -4.81 -17.29 -3.42
N GLU A 238 -3.99 -18.30 -3.16
CA GLU A 238 -4.32 -19.38 -2.23
C GLU A 238 -3.80 -19.04 -0.84
N TRP A 239 -4.66 -19.17 0.17
CA TRP A 239 -4.27 -18.97 1.55
C TRP A 239 -3.23 -20.02 1.97
N ASP A 240 -2.07 -19.55 2.43
CA ASP A 240 -0.99 -20.41 2.92
C ASP A 240 -1.00 -20.52 4.44
N ARG A 241 -1.06 -19.37 5.11
CA ARG A 241 -0.98 -19.32 6.58
C ARG A 241 -1.55 -18.04 7.15
N SER A 242 -1.97 -18.11 8.40
CA SER A 242 -2.27 -16.94 9.24
C SER A 242 -1.41 -16.99 10.49
N MET A 243 -0.92 -15.84 10.94
CA MET A 243 -0.22 -15.71 12.23
C MET A 243 -0.83 -14.57 13.03
N THR A 244 -1.44 -14.93 14.16
CA THR A 244 -2.03 -13.97 15.10
C THR A 244 -1.12 -13.82 16.30
N ARG A 245 -0.68 -12.60 16.59
CA ARG A 245 0.12 -12.35 17.81
C ARG A 245 -0.75 -12.59 19.04
N LEU A 246 -0.25 -13.38 19.97
CA LEU A 246 -0.90 -13.61 21.25
C LEU A 246 -0.49 -12.51 22.25
N GLU A 247 -1.42 -12.19 23.14
CA GLU A 247 -1.14 -11.27 24.25
C GLU A 247 -0.16 -11.90 25.23
N GLU A 248 0.60 -11.04 25.91
CA GLU A 248 1.48 -11.50 26.98
C GLU A 248 0.66 -12.15 28.10
N GLY A 249 1.07 -13.35 28.52
CA GLY A 249 0.32 -14.13 29.52
C GLY A 249 -0.92 -14.85 28.98
N ALA A 250 -1.14 -14.89 27.67
CA ALA A 250 -2.18 -15.75 27.08
C ALA A 250 -2.01 -17.21 27.55
N ALA A 251 -3.12 -17.86 27.89
CA ALA A 251 -3.11 -19.28 28.25
C ALA A 251 -2.70 -20.12 27.04
N LEU A 252 -1.60 -20.86 27.17
CA LEU A 252 -1.07 -21.76 26.15
C LEU A 252 -1.30 -23.22 26.56
N PRO A 253 -1.47 -24.14 25.59
CA PRO A 253 -1.54 -25.56 25.90
C PRO A 253 -0.19 -26.07 26.42
N GLU A 254 -0.21 -27.11 27.25
CA GLU A 254 0.97 -27.64 27.93
C GLU A 254 2.15 -27.94 26.99
N PRO A 255 1.97 -28.56 25.79
CA PRO A 255 3.09 -28.77 24.86
C PRO A 255 3.77 -27.48 24.42
N ALA A 256 3.01 -26.39 24.22
CA ALA A 256 3.58 -25.09 23.86
C ALA A 256 4.33 -24.48 25.06
N CYS A 257 3.80 -24.58 26.27
CA CYS A 257 4.49 -24.15 27.49
C CYS A 257 5.82 -24.90 27.68
N SER A 258 5.81 -26.24 27.57
CA SER A 258 7.01 -27.06 27.69
C SER A 258 8.07 -26.72 26.65
N ALA A 259 7.65 -26.43 25.41
CA ALA A 259 8.58 -26.06 24.35
C ALA A 259 9.22 -24.68 24.57
N ILE A 260 8.45 -23.71 25.10
CA ILE A 260 8.97 -22.39 25.49
C ILE A 260 9.99 -22.54 26.63
N GLU A 261 9.69 -23.35 27.65
CA GLU A 261 10.62 -23.60 28.75
C GLU A 261 11.90 -24.30 28.28
N LYS A 262 11.78 -25.29 27.38
CA LYS A 262 12.92 -25.94 26.76
C LYS A 262 13.78 -24.94 25.97
N PHE A 263 13.16 -24.07 25.17
CA PHE A 263 13.89 -23.03 24.43
C PHE A 263 14.68 -22.12 25.37
N LYS A 264 14.09 -21.67 26.49
CA LYS A 264 14.79 -20.85 27.50
C LYS A 264 15.98 -21.59 28.13
N GLN A 265 15.87 -22.90 28.34
CA GLN A 265 16.94 -23.72 28.91
C GLN A 265 18.09 -23.92 27.92
N GLU A 266 17.77 -24.18 26.64
CA GLU A 266 18.75 -24.38 25.57
C GLU A 266 19.42 -23.08 25.13
N HIS A 267 18.72 -21.95 25.26
CA HIS A 267 19.16 -20.63 24.85
C HIS A 267 18.95 -19.57 25.95
N PRO A 268 19.65 -19.66 27.08
CA PRO A 268 19.45 -18.77 28.23
C PRO A 268 19.73 -17.29 27.92
N ASP A 269 20.54 -17.02 26.89
CA ASP A 269 20.90 -15.67 26.46
C ASP A 269 19.93 -15.08 25.42
N LEU A 270 18.96 -15.87 24.92
CA LEU A 270 17.98 -15.42 23.93
C LEU A 270 16.63 -15.13 24.59
N HIS A 271 16.19 -13.88 24.46
CA HIS A 271 14.84 -13.48 24.82
C HIS A 271 13.91 -13.57 23.62
N TYR A 272 12.76 -14.21 23.79
CA TYR A 272 11.70 -14.18 22.79
C TYR A 272 10.86 -12.91 22.92
N MET A 273 10.39 -12.41 21.79
CA MET A 273 9.68 -11.12 21.71
C MET A 273 8.17 -11.27 21.62
N ALA A 274 7.70 -12.39 21.07
CA ALA A 274 6.28 -12.67 20.90
C ALA A 274 6.01 -14.15 20.72
N VAL A 275 4.79 -14.55 21.07
CA VAL A 275 4.21 -15.85 20.70
C VAL A 275 3.09 -15.59 19.71
N TYR A 276 3.03 -16.39 18.65
CA TYR A 276 2.00 -16.34 17.63
C TYR A 276 1.21 -17.64 17.62
N TYR A 277 -0.09 -17.54 17.42
CA TYR A 277 -0.89 -18.66 16.95
C TYR A 277 -0.81 -18.72 15.43
N ARG A 278 -0.36 -19.85 14.90
CA ARG A 278 -0.16 -20.09 13.48
C ARG A 278 -1.18 -21.09 12.97
N GLU A 279 -1.90 -20.72 11.93
CA GLU A 279 -2.85 -21.58 11.23
C GLU A 279 -2.33 -21.87 9.83
N THR A 280 -2.39 -23.11 9.39
CA THR A 280 -2.08 -23.53 8.01
C THR A 280 -3.12 -24.54 7.53
N PRO A 281 -3.19 -24.85 6.22
CA PRO A 281 -4.05 -25.92 5.70
C PRO A 281 -3.79 -27.30 6.31
N THR A 282 -2.59 -27.55 6.84
CA THR A 282 -2.18 -28.85 7.38
C THR A 282 -2.34 -28.98 8.89
N GLY A 283 -2.66 -27.89 9.59
CA GLY A 283 -2.86 -27.88 11.04
C GLY A 283 -2.38 -26.60 11.70
N ASN A 284 -2.72 -26.48 12.98
CA ASN A 284 -2.44 -25.29 13.76
C ASN A 284 -1.23 -25.53 14.68
N ALA A 285 -0.48 -24.46 14.95
CA ALA A 285 0.75 -24.48 15.72
C ALA A 285 0.92 -23.18 16.52
N TYR A 286 1.91 -23.17 17.41
CA TYR A 286 2.39 -21.96 18.07
C TYR A 286 3.78 -21.65 17.55
N ALA A 287 4.08 -20.37 17.33
CA ALA A 287 5.38 -19.91 16.87
C ALA A 287 5.96 -18.90 17.86
N LEU A 288 7.17 -19.15 18.35
CA LEU A 288 7.90 -18.25 19.22
C LEU A 288 8.87 -17.42 18.39
N GLN A 289 8.71 -16.10 18.37
CA GLN A 289 9.60 -15.18 17.69
C GLN A 289 10.75 -14.78 18.63
N TYR A 290 11.99 -15.02 18.21
CA TYR A 290 13.19 -14.54 18.89
C TYR A 290 13.92 -13.52 18.01
N GLY A 291 14.41 -12.43 18.60
CA GLY A 291 14.95 -11.30 17.84
C GLY A 291 13.89 -10.56 17.00
N ASN A 292 14.33 -9.51 16.31
CA ASN A 292 13.45 -8.54 15.64
C ASN A 292 12.92 -8.99 14.28
N GLU A 293 13.27 -10.19 13.82
CA GLU A 293 12.90 -10.67 12.48
C GLU A 293 11.77 -11.70 12.56
N ASP A 294 10.82 -11.61 11.63
CA ASP A 294 9.63 -12.47 11.61
C ASP A 294 9.94 -13.93 11.21
N GLU A 295 11.11 -14.20 10.63
CA GLU A 295 11.53 -15.54 10.24
C GLU A 295 12.26 -16.30 11.35
N ASN A 296 12.73 -15.60 12.38
CA ASN A 296 13.33 -16.20 13.56
C ASN A 296 12.24 -16.74 14.47
N THR A 297 11.50 -17.72 13.96
CA THR A 297 10.42 -18.38 14.67
C THR A 297 10.70 -19.85 14.88
N ILE A 298 10.46 -20.33 16.10
CA ILE A 298 10.43 -21.76 16.39
C ILE A 298 8.97 -22.19 16.44
N THR A 299 8.59 -23.12 15.58
CA THR A 299 7.22 -23.62 15.49
C THR A 299 7.06 -24.89 16.33
N PHE A 300 6.00 -24.94 17.12
CA PHE A 300 5.65 -26.05 18.00
C PHE A 300 4.21 -26.48 17.74
N PHE A 301 3.98 -27.78 17.65
CA PHE A 301 2.66 -28.34 17.39
C PHE A 301 2.01 -28.79 18.70
N PRO A 302 0.73 -28.46 18.94
CA PRO A 302 0.03 -28.86 20.16
C PRO A 302 -0.29 -30.37 20.24
N GLU A 303 -0.15 -31.13 19.14
CA GLU A 303 -0.51 -32.55 19.05
C GLU A 303 0.66 -33.45 18.57
N GLN A 304 1.79 -33.45 19.29
CA GLN A 304 2.81 -34.50 19.15
C GLN A 304 3.24 -35.02 20.51
#